data_AF-A0A4Z1AQY8-F1
#
_entry.id   AF-A0A4Z1AQY8-F1
#
_cell.length_a   1.000
_cell.length_b   1.000
_cell.length_c   1.000
_cell.angle_alpha   90.00
_cell.angle_beta   90.00
_cell.angle_gamma   90.00
#
_symmetry.space_group_name_H-M   'P 1'
#
loop_
_entity.id
_entity.type
_entity.pdbx_description
1 polymer ?
#
loop_
_entity_poly.entity_id
_entity_poly.type
_entity_poly.pdbx_seq_one_letter_code
_entity_poly.pdbx_strand_id
1 'polypeptide(L)'
;MATKVRLFPEMKKRLIIHFFCIFLLGLIVIDCSTYWSHRKKDLGDVFTAGVETPGYGLGVRIGPLATGFVFQGGESEPGKRDLGTGYGLRGGTFGPYRSQQLIFGFLGGEKFHSMPPTETSPQKEETKKTGSDPKSGQDFLLLPENPESEQDPNPTPELSDERLNSKSYEIRYLRFYNNPVSERRKAKKEAFFRKYLESLDPDKRNEAIQTFLAQNPKNKDDYPSAFLFEVELYISIRYGIRLGFNFGEFLDFLLGFAGIDLMEDDI
;
A
#
# COMPACT_ATOMS: atom_id res chain seq x y z
N MET A 1 -29.01 -9.92 59.51
CA MET A 1 -29.36 -11.31 59.14
C MET A 1 -29.05 -11.50 57.67
N ALA A 2 -27.97 -12.21 57.33
CA ALA A 2 -27.62 -12.49 55.93
C ALA A 2 -28.04 -13.93 55.59
N THR A 3 -29.09 -14.06 54.79
CA THR A 3 -29.65 -15.35 54.38
C THR A 3 -28.73 -16.01 53.36
N LYS A 4 -27.98 -17.03 53.79
CA LYS A 4 -27.03 -17.77 52.95
C LYS A 4 -27.83 -18.76 52.08
N VAL A 5 -28.16 -18.36 50.85
CA VAL A 5 -28.84 -19.23 49.88
C VAL A 5 -27.88 -20.36 49.47
N ARG A 6 -28.11 -21.58 49.98
CA ARG A 6 -27.40 -22.79 49.55
C ARG A 6 -27.98 -23.25 48.22
N LEU A 7 -27.29 -22.94 47.13
CA LEU A 7 -27.55 -23.56 45.83
C LEU A 7 -27.24 -25.07 45.91
N PHE A 8 -28.23 -25.90 45.56
CA PHE A 8 -28.09 -27.34 45.48
C PHE A 8 -26.99 -27.75 44.46
N PRO A 9 -26.21 -28.81 44.72
CA PRO A 9 -25.06 -29.18 43.90
C PRO A 9 -25.39 -29.49 42.44
N GLU A 10 -26.61 -29.98 42.16
CA GLU A 10 -27.08 -30.23 40.80
C GLU A 10 -27.33 -28.94 39.97
N MET A 11 -27.73 -27.84 40.62
CA MET A 11 -27.92 -26.56 39.95
C MET A 11 -26.57 -25.91 39.57
N LYS A 12 -25.52 -26.12 40.38
CA LYS A 12 -24.17 -25.64 40.04
C LYS A 12 -23.61 -26.32 38.79
N LYS A 13 -23.80 -27.63 38.65
CA LYS A 13 -23.33 -28.37 37.46
C LYS A 13 -24.02 -27.88 36.18
N ARG A 14 -25.35 -27.69 36.23
CA ARG A 14 -26.10 -27.15 35.09
C ARG A 14 -25.66 -25.74 34.74
N LEU A 15 -25.44 -24.87 35.72
CA LEU A 15 -24.97 -23.50 35.49
C LEU A 15 -23.57 -23.47 34.84
N ILE A 16 -22.64 -24.31 35.30
CA ILE A 16 -21.30 -24.44 34.69
C ILE A 16 -21.39 -24.93 33.25
N ILE A 17 -22.25 -25.92 32.99
CA ILE A 17 -22.46 -26.44 31.62
C ILE A 17 -23.06 -25.35 30.72
N HIS A 18 -24.06 -24.58 31.18
CA HIS A 18 -24.63 -23.50 30.38
C HIS A 18 -23.61 -22.38 30.15
N PHE A 19 -22.81 -22.02 31.15
CA PHE A 19 -21.74 -21.03 31.00
C PHE A 19 -20.68 -21.50 30.01
N PHE A 20 -20.30 -22.79 30.07
CA PHE A 20 -19.38 -23.40 29.11
C PHE A 20 -19.96 -23.45 27.70
N CYS A 21 -21.24 -23.80 27.54
CA CYS A 21 -21.93 -23.78 26.25
C CYS A 21 -22.03 -22.37 25.67
N ILE A 22 -22.36 -21.35 26.48
CA ILE A 22 -22.42 -19.94 26.05
C ILE A 22 -21.02 -19.43 25.68
N PHE A 23 -19.99 -19.79 26.45
CA PHE A 23 -18.60 -19.48 26.14
C PHE A 23 -18.14 -20.13 24.82
N LEU A 24 -18.47 -21.41 24.63
CA LEU A 24 -18.16 -22.14 23.40
C LEU A 24 -18.93 -21.60 22.20
N LEU A 25 -20.19 -21.17 22.39
CA LEU A 25 -20.98 -20.52 21.36
C LEU A 25 -20.43 -19.13 21.02
N GLY A 26 -19.97 -18.38 22.02
CA GLY A 26 -19.28 -17.10 21.83
C GLY A 26 -17.98 -17.23 21.03
N LEU A 27 -17.23 -18.32 21.20
CA LEU A 27 -16.05 -18.64 20.39
C LEU A 27 -16.39 -18.98 18.93
N ILE A 28 -17.62 -19.43 18.63
CA ILE A 28 -18.08 -19.76 17.26
C ILE A 28 -18.57 -18.50 16.52
N VAL A 29 -19.00 -17.44 17.22
CA VAL A 29 -19.41 -16.16 16.58
C VAL A 29 -18.22 -15.25 16.26
N ILE A 30 -17.02 -15.55 16.80
CA ILE A 30 -15.79 -14.88 16.35
C ILE A 30 -15.44 -15.47 15.00
N ASP A 31 -15.52 -14.65 13.97
CA ASP A 31 -15.24 -14.98 12.58
C ASP A 31 -13.75 -15.33 12.43
N CYS A 32 -13.40 -16.56 12.84
CA CYS A 32 -12.03 -16.96 13.10
C CYS A 32 -11.20 -16.96 11.80
N SER A 33 -11.85 -17.24 10.68
CA SER A 33 -11.22 -17.26 9.35
C SER A 33 -10.75 -15.88 8.90
N THR A 34 -11.61 -14.86 9.04
CA THR A 34 -11.26 -13.48 8.69
C THR A 34 -10.27 -12.93 9.71
N TYR A 35 -10.52 -13.12 10.99
CA TYR A 35 -9.64 -12.68 12.07
C TYR A 35 -8.19 -13.15 11.91
N TRP A 36 -7.95 -14.46 11.74
CA TRP A 36 -6.59 -14.98 11.55
C TRP A 36 -5.95 -14.56 10.22
N SER A 37 -6.77 -14.31 9.19
CA SER A 37 -6.30 -13.76 7.92
C SER A 37 -5.77 -12.34 8.10
N HIS A 38 -6.50 -11.48 8.80
CA HIS A 38 -6.09 -10.12 9.16
C HIS A 38 -4.79 -10.11 9.97
N ARG A 39 -4.74 -10.85 11.08
CA ARG A 39 -3.53 -10.94 11.92
C ARG A 39 -2.30 -11.47 11.17
N LYS A 40 -2.48 -12.35 10.18
CA LYS A 40 -1.39 -12.80 9.31
C LYS A 40 -0.93 -11.70 8.35
N LYS A 41 -1.85 -10.90 7.82
CA LYS A 41 -1.52 -9.75 6.96
C LYS A 41 -0.72 -8.72 7.76
N ASP A 42 -1.17 -8.32 8.94
CA ASP A 42 -0.50 -7.32 9.79
C ASP A 42 0.91 -7.78 10.16
N LEU A 43 1.07 -9.06 10.53
CA LEU A 43 2.39 -9.63 10.83
C LEU A 43 3.34 -9.58 9.63
N GLY A 44 2.82 -9.72 8.40
CA GLY A 44 3.60 -9.57 7.18
C GLY A 44 4.07 -8.13 6.95
N ASP A 45 3.32 -7.15 7.46
CA ASP A 45 3.63 -5.72 7.35
C ASP A 45 4.62 -5.21 8.40
N VAL A 46 4.81 -5.97 9.48
CA VAL A 46 5.80 -5.68 10.51
C VAL A 46 7.22 -5.75 9.99
N PHE A 47 7.52 -6.72 9.12
CA PHE A 47 8.90 -7.01 8.71
C PHE A 47 9.11 -6.71 7.24
N THR A 48 10.22 -6.03 6.95
CA THR A 48 10.74 -5.89 5.59
C THR A 48 12.05 -6.65 5.49
N ALA A 49 12.19 -7.51 4.50
CA ALA A 49 13.42 -8.23 4.20
C ALA A 49 13.50 -8.50 2.70
N GLY A 50 14.46 -7.89 2.01
CA GLY A 50 14.58 -7.99 0.57
C GLY A 50 16.01 -7.95 0.06
N VAL A 51 16.23 -8.60 -1.08
CA VAL A 51 17.46 -8.52 -1.84
C VAL A 51 17.19 -7.75 -3.13
N GLU A 52 17.99 -6.72 -3.40
CA GLU A 52 17.72 -5.71 -4.42
C GLU A 52 18.91 -5.54 -5.37
N THR A 53 18.65 -5.33 -6.66
CA THR A 53 19.67 -5.21 -7.70
C THR A 53 19.25 -4.23 -8.81
N PRO A 54 20.16 -3.38 -9.32
CA PRO A 54 21.47 -3.04 -8.75
C PRO A 54 21.34 -2.09 -7.55
N GLY A 55 22.26 -2.20 -6.58
CA GLY A 55 22.31 -1.31 -5.42
C GLY A 55 23.73 -1.02 -4.93
N TYR A 56 24.00 0.22 -4.54
CA TYR A 56 25.28 0.66 -3.99
C TYR A 56 25.12 1.60 -2.80
N GLY A 57 25.90 1.33 -1.75
CA GLY A 57 26.05 2.19 -0.58
C GLY A 57 25.30 1.70 0.66
N LEU A 58 25.21 2.59 1.65
CA LEU A 58 24.74 2.31 3.01
C LEU A 58 23.80 3.42 3.44
N GLY A 59 22.66 3.07 4.02
CA GLY A 59 21.74 4.05 4.57
C GLY A 59 20.83 3.47 5.64
N VAL A 60 20.22 4.37 6.39
CA VAL A 60 19.20 4.06 7.40
C VAL A 60 18.01 4.97 7.17
N ARG A 61 16.80 4.44 7.32
CA ARG A 61 15.56 5.20 7.31
C ARG A 61 14.86 5.03 8.65
N ILE A 62 14.31 6.13 9.16
CA ILE A 62 13.42 6.17 10.32
C ILE A 62 12.23 7.03 9.93
N GLY A 63 11.12 6.35 9.65
CA GLY A 63 9.91 6.96 9.13
C GLY A 63 10.16 7.71 7.80
N PRO A 64 9.75 8.98 7.69
CA PRO A 64 9.97 9.79 6.49
C PRO A 64 11.41 10.31 6.34
N LEU A 65 12.28 10.10 7.34
CA LEU A 65 13.65 10.58 7.33
C LEU A 65 14.59 9.44 6.92
N ALA A 66 15.22 9.59 5.75
CA ALA A 66 16.27 8.70 5.31
C ALA A 66 17.62 9.42 5.32
N THR A 67 18.68 8.71 5.71
CA THR A 67 20.04 9.23 5.67
C THR A 67 21.05 8.20 5.19
N GLY A 68 22.14 8.68 4.59
CA GLY A 68 23.25 7.87 4.10
C GLY A 68 23.61 8.17 2.65
N PHE A 69 24.22 7.19 2.00
CA PHE A 69 24.57 7.23 0.58
C PHE A 69 24.05 5.94 -0.03
N VAL A 70 22.90 5.99 -0.68
CA VAL A 70 22.26 4.82 -1.30
C VAL A 70 21.88 5.17 -2.72
N PHE A 71 22.29 4.31 -3.66
CA PHE A 71 21.98 4.39 -5.07
C PHE A 71 21.44 3.04 -5.49
N GLN A 72 20.12 2.94 -5.62
CA GLN A 72 19.41 1.73 -5.97
C GLN A 72 18.49 2.00 -7.15
N GLY A 73 18.57 1.16 -8.17
CA GLY A 73 17.92 1.43 -9.45
C GLY A 73 18.60 2.57 -10.23
N GLY A 74 18.41 2.56 -11.54
CA GLY A 74 19.14 3.45 -12.46
C GLY A 74 18.99 3.00 -13.91
N GLU A 75 19.69 3.68 -14.82
CA GLU A 75 19.71 3.25 -16.22
C GLU A 75 20.45 1.91 -16.37
N SER A 76 19.71 0.82 -16.55
CA SER A 76 20.29 -0.48 -16.94
C SER A 76 20.96 -0.41 -18.32
N GLU A 77 20.42 0.44 -19.18
CA GLU A 77 20.91 0.76 -20.52
C GLU A 77 20.82 2.28 -20.74
N PRO A 78 21.74 2.91 -21.48
CA PRO A 78 21.66 4.33 -21.79
C PRO A 78 20.29 4.69 -22.39
N GLY A 79 19.55 5.57 -21.70
CA GLY A 79 18.23 6.02 -22.13
C GLY A 79 17.04 5.13 -21.74
N LYS A 80 17.26 3.99 -21.05
CA LYS A 80 16.18 3.23 -20.39
C LYS A 80 16.27 3.41 -18.88
N ARG A 81 15.35 4.21 -18.34
CA ARG A 81 15.10 4.31 -16.89
C ARG A 81 14.42 3.04 -16.42
N ASP A 82 15.22 2.09 -15.92
CA ASP A 82 14.69 0.91 -15.26
C ASP A 82 14.69 1.12 -13.74
N LEU A 83 13.55 0.79 -13.13
CA LEU A 83 13.50 0.66 -11.69
C LEU A 83 14.33 -0.58 -11.31
N GLY A 84 15.14 -0.48 -10.25
CA GLY A 84 15.84 -1.63 -9.72
C GLY A 84 14.85 -2.74 -9.37
N THR A 85 15.26 -3.99 -9.50
CA THR A 85 14.43 -5.15 -9.15
C THR A 85 14.84 -5.69 -7.80
N GLY A 86 13.88 -6.22 -7.05
CA GLY A 86 14.11 -6.86 -5.77
C GLY A 86 13.23 -8.07 -5.59
N TYR A 87 13.60 -8.92 -4.64
CA TYR A 87 12.83 -10.08 -4.23
C TYR A 87 12.87 -10.21 -2.71
N GLY A 88 11.71 -10.38 -2.10
CA GLY A 88 11.60 -10.56 -0.66
C GLY A 88 10.25 -10.17 -0.09
N LEU A 89 10.20 -10.02 1.22
CA LEU A 89 9.05 -9.54 1.99
C LEU A 89 9.11 -8.02 2.08
N ARG A 90 8.14 -7.32 1.50
CA ARG A 90 8.03 -5.86 1.60
C ARG A 90 6.58 -5.43 1.44
N GLY A 91 6.11 -4.54 2.32
CA GLY A 91 4.71 -4.11 2.33
C GLY A 91 3.74 -5.29 2.48
N GLY A 92 4.05 -6.26 3.34
CA GLY A 92 3.14 -7.37 3.65
C GLY A 92 3.02 -8.44 2.58
N THR A 93 3.82 -8.35 1.52
CA THR A 93 3.82 -9.35 0.45
C THR A 93 5.21 -9.87 0.17
N PHE A 94 5.28 -11.19 -0.02
CA PHE A 94 6.51 -11.88 -0.38
C PHE A 94 6.52 -12.14 -1.87
N GLY A 95 7.51 -11.59 -2.57
CA GLY A 95 7.61 -11.78 -4.01
C GLY A 95 8.60 -10.85 -4.69
N PRO A 96 8.58 -10.85 -6.04
CA PRO A 96 9.34 -9.89 -6.82
C PRO A 96 8.71 -8.50 -6.72
N TYR A 97 9.53 -7.47 -6.67
CA TYR A 97 9.08 -6.08 -6.66
C TYR A 97 10.09 -5.18 -7.40
N ARG A 98 9.66 -3.97 -7.73
CA ARG A 98 10.49 -2.91 -8.29
C ARG A 98 10.73 -1.86 -7.22
N SER A 99 11.98 -1.45 -7.06
CA SER A 99 12.35 -0.38 -6.16
C SER A 99 13.49 0.46 -6.72
N GLN A 100 13.30 1.77 -6.66
CA GLN A 100 14.33 2.76 -6.97
C GLN A 100 14.51 3.63 -5.74
N GLN A 101 15.74 3.83 -5.30
CA GLN A 101 16.04 4.66 -4.15
C GLN A 101 17.32 5.46 -4.39
N LEU A 102 17.24 6.75 -4.12
CA LEU A 102 18.39 7.65 -4.12
C LEU A 102 18.41 8.36 -2.77
N ILE A 103 19.49 8.18 -2.02
CA ILE A 103 19.76 8.90 -0.77
C ILE A 103 21.15 9.51 -0.87
N PHE A 104 21.23 10.83 -0.71
CA PHE A 104 22.48 11.55 -0.58
C PHE A 104 22.42 12.46 0.65
N GLY A 105 23.08 12.03 1.73
CA GLY A 105 23.02 12.72 3.02
C GLY A 105 21.64 12.56 3.66
N PHE A 106 20.73 13.49 3.41
CA PHE A 106 19.33 13.50 3.88
C PHE A 106 18.34 13.85 2.75
N LEU A 107 18.85 13.98 1.53
CA LEU A 107 18.08 14.33 0.33
C LEU A 107 17.88 13.10 -0.55
N GLY A 108 16.81 13.12 -1.33
CA GLY A 108 16.56 12.14 -2.38
C GLY A 108 15.11 11.67 -2.40
N GLY A 109 14.89 10.42 -2.77
CA GLY A 109 13.57 9.85 -2.89
C GLY A 109 13.60 8.36 -3.14
N GLU A 110 12.42 7.77 -3.13
CA GLU A 110 12.22 6.34 -3.22
C GLU A 110 10.91 6.03 -3.92
N LYS A 111 10.94 5.03 -4.80
CA LYS A 111 9.80 4.51 -5.53
C LYS A 111 9.71 3.01 -5.28
N PHE A 112 8.55 2.52 -4.91
CA PHE A 112 8.31 1.10 -4.61
C PHE A 112 7.01 0.61 -5.25
N HIS A 113 7.11 -0.50 -5.97
CA HIS A 113 5.98 -1.19 -6.59
C HIS A 113 6.13 -2.70 -6.45
N SER A 114 5.13 -3.36 -5.89
CA SER A 114 5.02 -4.81 -5.97
C SER A 114 4.83 -5.26 -7.42
N MET A 115 5.34 -6.44 -7.76
CA MET A 115 5.03 -7.10 -9.04
C MET A 115 4.14 -8.30 -8.76
N PRO A 116 3.27 -8.68 -9.71
CA PRO A 116 2.51 -9.90 -9.54
C PRO A 116 3.48 -11.09 -9.47
N PRO A 117 3.21 -12.10 -8.62
CA PRO A 117 3.94 -13.36 -8.70
C PRO A 117 3.79 -13.90 -10.13
N THR A 118 4.90 -14.27 -10.76
CA THR A 118 4.93 -14.72 -12.15
C THR A 118 4.08 -15.97 -12.33
N GLU A 119 2.80 -15.79 -12.66
CA GLU A 119 2.01 -16.80 -13.37
C GLU A 119 2.39 -16.72 -14.85
N THR A 120 2.69 -17.88 -15.43
CA THR A 120 3.09 -18.12 -16.80
C THR A 120 2.37 -17.24 -17.82
N SER A 121 3.10 -16.38 -18.55
CA SER A 121 2.55 -15.64 -19.70
C SER A 121 2.11 -16.60 -20.82
N PRO A 122 1.09 -16.28 -21.62
CA PRO A 122 1.21 -15.25 -22.67
C PRO A 122 -0.03 -14.32 -22.72
N GLN A 123 0.08 -13.04 -23.08
CA GLN A 123 0.31 -12.59 -24.45
C GLN A 123 0.81 -11.14 -24.48
N LYS A 124 1.74 -10.89 -25.40
CA LYS A 124 1.92 -9.59 -26.05
C LYS A 124 0.57 -9.13 -26.60
N GLU A 125 0.06 -8.00 -26.15
CA GLU A 125 -0.83 -7.19 -26.98
C GLU A 125 -0.02 -6.09 -27.64
N GLU A 126 0.03 -6.20 -28.96
CA GLU A 126 0.62 -5.25 -29.87
C GLU A 126 -0.11 -3.91 -29.79
N THR A 127 0.68 -2.85 -29.80
CA THR A 127 0.23 -1.48 -30.01
C THR A 127 -0.55 -1.37 -31.32
N LYS A 128 -1.89 -1.33 -31.26
CA LYS A 128 -2.72 -0.97 -32.40
C LYS A 128 -2.85 0.55 -32.47
N LYS A 129 -2.25 1.14 -33.52
CA LYS A 129 -2.62 2.46 -34.03
C LYS A 129 -3.96 2.35 -34.76
N THR A 130 -4.94 3.14 -34.36
CA THR A 130 -6.11 3.57 -35.17
C THR A 130 -6.69 4.77 -34.40
N GLY A 131 -6.86 5.99 -34.92
CA GLY A 131 -7.28 6.41 -36.24
C GLY A 131 -8.75 6.84 -36.19
N SER A 132 -8.99 8.14 -36.02
CA SER A 132 -10.20 8.95 -36.29
C SER A 132 -11.55 8.63 -35.58
N ASP A 133 -12.04 9.67 -34.89
CA ASP A 133 -13.41 10.03 -34.45
C ASP A 133 -14.56 9.60 -35.39
N PRO A 134 -15.81 9.38 -34.90
CA PRO A 134 -16.67 10.54 -34.58
C PRO A 134 -17.67 10.39 -33.41
N LYS A 135 -17.79 11.48 -32.62
CA LYS A 135 -18.97 12.02 -31.89
C LYS A 135 -20.26 11.16 -31.90
N SER A 136 -20.64 10.64 -30.73
CA SER A 136 -22.04 10.40 -30.38
C SER A 136 -22.32 10.56 -28.87
N GLY A 137 -22.85 11.72 -28.51
CA GLY A 137 -23.84 11.96 -27.45
C GLY A 137 -23.65 11.32 -26.07
N GLN A 138 -22.99 12.05 -25.16
CA GLN A 138 -23.43 12.32 -23.78
C GLN A 138 -22.44 13.30 -23.11
N ASP A 139 -22.41 14.54 -23.59
CA ASP A 139 -21.65 15.66 -23.00
C ASP A 139 -22.35 16.16 -21.72
N PHE A 140 -22.37 15.36 -20.65
CA PHE A 140 -22.74 15.87 -19.32
C PHE A 140 -21.51 16.17 -18.44
N LEU A 141 -20.32 15.68 -18.83
CA LEU A 141 -19.07 15.96 -18.12
C LEU A 141 -18.01 16.42 -19.12
N LEU A 142 -17.87 17.74 -19.26
CA LEU A 142 -16.67 18.35 -19.85
C LEU A 142 -15.51 18.13 -18.88
N LEU A 143 -14.88 16.96 -18.97
CA LEU A 143 -13.64 16.67 -18.28
C LEU A 143 -12.56 17.61 -18.85
N PRO A 144 -11.80 18.35 -18.01
CA PRO A 144 -10.75 19.23 -18.51
C PRO A 144 -9.72 18.42 -19.29
N GLU A 145 -9.31 18.91 -20.46
CA GLU A 145 -8.15 18.37 -21.18
C GLU A 145 -6.94 18.42 -20.25
N ASN A 146 -6.31 17.26 -20.07
CA ASN A 146 -5.18 17.11 -19.17
C ASN A 146 -4.06 18.07 -19.62
N PRO A 147 -3.49 18.90 -18.72
CA PRO A 147 -2.24 19.57 -19.05
C PRO A 147 -1.21 18.47 -19.33
N GLU A 148 -0.44 18.60 -20.42
CA GLU A 148 0.65 17.70 -20.81
C GLU A 148 1.52 17.39 -19.57
N SER A 149 1.21 16.29 -18.90
CA SER A 149 2.06 15.75 -17.85
C SER A 149 3.19 15.06 -18.60
N GLU A 150 4.43 15.32 -18.18
CA GLU A 150 5.57 14.56 -18.64
C GLU A 150 5.21 13.07 -18.49
N GLN A 151 4.98 12.40 -19.62
CA GLN A 151 4.56 11.01 -19.64
C GLN A 151 5.68 10.21 -18.98
N ASP A 152 5.42 9.68 -17.78
CA ASP A 152 6.38 8.79 -17.10
C ASP A 152 6.70 7.66 -18.08
N PRO A 153 7.95 7.52 -18.54
CA PRO A 153 8.30 6.53 -19.56
C PRO A 153 8.06 5.08 -19.10
N ASN A 154 7.76 4.86 -17.81
CA ASN A 154 7.41 3.56 -17.26
C ASN A 154 6.20 3.69 -16.31
N PRO A 155 4.97 3.79 -16.84
CA PRO A 155 3.79 3.93 -16.00
C PRO A 155 3.66 2.71 -15.09
N THR A 156 3.42 2.97 -13.81
CA THR A 156 3.18 1.92 -12.83
C THR A 156 1.95 1.12 -13.25
N PRO A 157 2.05 -0.20 -13.51
CA PRO A 157 0.86 -0.99 -13.76
C PRO A 157 0.03 -1.07 -12.47
N GLU A 158 -1.25 -0.71 -12.55
CA GLU A 158 -2.19 -0.99 -11.46
C GLU A 158 -2.41 -2.51 -11.40
N LEU A 159 -2.15 -3.09 -10.22
CA LEU A 159 -2.35 -4.52 -9.99
C LEU A 159 -3.83 -4.81 -9.77
N SER A 160 -4.26 -6.05 -9.97
CA SER A 160 -5.60 -6.51 -9.59
C SER A 160 -5.88 -6.34 -8.10
N ASP A 161 -4.84 -6.43 -7.28
CA ASP A 161 -4.95 -6.45 -5.83
C ASP A 161 -4.88 -5.02 -5.25
N GLU A 162 -6.00 -4.54 -4.73
CA GLU A 162 -6.12 -3.20 -4.15
C GLU A 162 -5.14 -2.97 -2.98
N ARG A 163 -4.89 -4.00 -2.14
CA ARG A 163 -3.90 -3.94 -1.03
C ARG A 163 -2.47 -3.73 -1.53
N LEU A 164 -2.11 -4.27 -2.69
CA LEU A 164 -0.78 -4.06 -3.28
C LEU A 164 -0.66 -2.66 -3.87
N ASN A 165 -1.74 -2.18 -4.47
CA ASN A 165 -1.80 -0.82 -5.00
C ASN A 165 -1.76 0.23 -3.87
N SER A 166 -2.38 -0.01 -2.72
CA SER A 166 -2.35 0.93 -1.59
C SER A 166 -0.96 1.04 -0.95
N LYS A 167 -0.15 -0.02 -1.04
CA LYS A 167 1.20 -0.08 -0.45
C LYS A 167 2.33 0.31 -1.37
N SER A 168 2.06 0.49 -2.66
CA SER A 168 3.03 1.09 -3.58
C SER A 168 3.04 2.60 -3.42
N TYR A 169 4.22 3.22 -3.49
CA TYR A 169 4.38 4.64 -3.23
C TYR A 169 5.54 5.23 -4.03
N GLU A 170 5.48 6.54 -4.23
CA GLU A 170 6.57 7.35 -4.77
C GLU A 170 6.80 8.53 -3.83
N ILE A 171 7.89 8.49 -3.07
CA ILE A 171 8.19 9.49 -2.05
C ILE A 171 9.42 10.29 -2.43
N ARG A 172 9.36 11.58 -2.12
CA ARG A 172 10.52 12.47 -2.12
C ARG A 172 10.80 12.90 -0.70
N TYR A 173 11.99 12.58 -0.20
CA TYR A 173 12.40 12.95 1.15
C TYR A 173 12.38 14.48 1.31
N LEU A 174 11.90 14.94 2.47
CA LEU A 174 11.79 16.36 2.82
C LEU A 174 10.87 17.22 1.93
N ARG A 175 10.07 16.64 1.04
CA ARG A 175 9.05 17.38 0.24
C ARG A 175 8.11 18.20 1.13
N PHE A 176 7.85 17.76 2.36
CA PHE A 176 7.03 18.49 3.33
C PHE A 176 7.54 19.90 3.63
N TYR A 177 8.86 20.10 3.66
CA TYR A 177 9.47 21.38 4.03
C TYR A 177 9.43 22.41 2.88
N ASN A 178 9.43 21.96 1.62
CA ASN A 178 9.55 22.85 0.48
C ASN A 178 8.63 22.48 -0.70
N ASN A 179 7.34 22.25 -0.41
CA ASN A 179 6.34 22.13 -1.47
C ASN A 179 5.77 23.54 -1.79
N PRO A 180 5.94 24.08 -3.01
CA PRO A 180 5.44 25.42 -3.34
C PRO A 180 3.92 25.49 -3.24
N VAL A 181 3.39 26.66 -2.86
CA VAL A 181 1.93 26.85 -2.64
C VAL A 181 1.11 26.56 -3.90
N SER A 182 1.66 26.80 -5.09
CA SER A 182 1.04 26.48 -6.38
C SER A 182 0.78 24.98 -6.54
N GLU A 183 1.78 24.13 -6.27
CA GLU A 183 1.66 22.67 -6.33
C GLU A 183 0.66 22.15 -5.30
N ARG A 184 0.71 22.64 -4.05
CA ARG A 184 -0.28 22.26 -3.02
C ARG A 184 -1.71 22.59 -3.43
N ARG A 185 -1.93 23.76 -4.06
CA ARG A 185 -3.26 24.16 -4.55
C ARG A 185 -3.71 23.28 -5.72
N LYS A 186 -2.79 22.93 -6.62
CA LYS A 186 -3.07 22.02 -7.74
C LYS A 186 -3.48 20.63 -7.23
N ALA A 187 -2.69 20.04 -6.34
CA ALA A 187 -2.97 18.74 -5.74
C ALA A 187 -4.31 18.71 -4.98
N LYS A 188 -4.63 19.77 -4.21
CA LYS A 188 -5.94 19.87 -3.53
C LYS A 188 -7.11 19.94 -4.50
N LYS A 189 -6.96 20.66 -5.62
CA LYS A 189 -8.01 20.74 -6.65
C LYS A 189 -8.21 19.41 -7.36
N GLU A 190 -7.13 18.72 -7.70
CA GLU A 190 -7.17 17.39 -8.32
C GLU A 190 -7.81 16.36 -7.38
N ALA A 191 -7.41 16.35 -6.10
CA ALA A 191 -8.00 15.46 -5.10
C ALA A 191 -9.50 15.73 -4.87
N PHE A 192 -9.90 17.01 -4.84
CA PHE A 192 -11.31 17.40 -4.73
C PHE A 192 -12.10 16.97 -5.97
N PHE A 193 -11.57 17.25 -7.17
CA PHE A 193 -12.22 16.90 -8.44
C PHE A 193 -12.37 15.39 -8.60
N ARG A 194 -11.36 14.62 -8.20
CA ARG A 194 -11.41 13.17 -8.17
C ARG A 194 -12.51 12.65 -7.24
N LYS A 195 -12.55 13.13 -5.98
CA LYS A 195 -13.61 12.75 -5.03
C LYS A 195 -15.00 13.11 -5.57
N TYR A 196 -15.10 14.24 -6.27
CA TYR A 196 -16.32 14.62 -6.95
C TYR A 196 -16.72 13.61 -8.03
N LEU A 197 -15.79 13.21 -8.90
CA LEU A 197 -16.03 12.17 -9.92
C LEU A 197 -16.40 10.81 -9.30
N GLU A 198 -15.70 10.37 -8.26
CA GLU A 198 -16.01 9.14 -7.52
C GLU A 198 -17.41 9.20 -6.89
N SER A 199 -17.82 10.37 -6.39
CA SER A 199 -19.17 10.57 -5.82
C SER A 199 -20.30 10.59 -6.86
N LEU A 200 -20.00 10.90 -8.12
CA LEU A 200 -20.98 10.92 -9.21
C LEU A 200 -21.33 9.52 -9.72
N ASP A 201 -20.40 8.58 -9.63
CA ASP A 201 -20.56 7.21 -10.12
C ASP A 201 -20.07 6.18 -9.08
N PRO A 202 -20.81 6.02 -7.96
CA PRO A 202 -20.43 5.09 -6.90
C PRO A 202 -20.42 3.63 -7.39
N ASP A 203 -21.25 3.31 -8.39
CA ASP A 203 -21.39 1.97 -8.95
C ASP A 203 -20.38 1.67 -10.08
N LYS A 204 -19.48 2.61 -10.39
CA LYS A 204 -18.46 2.50 -11.46
C LYS A 204 -19.02 2.13 -12.84
N ARG A 205 -20.21 2.63 -13.20
CA ARG A 205 -20.90 2.28 -14.47
C ARG A 205 -20.49 3.15 -15.65
N ASN A 206 -19.95 4.34 -15.41
CA ASN A 206 -19.65 5.31 -16.46
C ASN A 206 -18.22 5.14 -16.99
N GLU A 207 -18.11 4.64 -18.21
CA GLU A 207 -16.83 4.37 -18.90
C GLU A 207 -15.96 5.62 -19.05
N ALA A 208 -16.54 6.81 -19.25
CA ALA A 208 -15.80 8.06 -19.37
C ALA A 208 -15.13 8.49 -18.05
N ILE A 209 -15.83 8.26 -16.91
CA ILE A 209 -15.28 8.55 -15.59
C ILE A 209 -14.20 7.52 -15.25
N GLN A 210 -14.44 6.24 -15.53
CA GLN A 210 -13.45 5.18 -15.27
C GLN A 210 -12.18 5.37 -16.10
N THR A 211 -12.30 5.69 -17.40
CA THR A 211 -11.14 5.97 -18.26
C THR A 211 -10.37 7.19 -17.78
N PHE A 212 -11.05 8.26 -17.35
CA PHE A 212 -10.39 9.43 -16.77
C PHE A 212 -9.66 9.14 -15.46
N LEU A 213 -10.27 8.34 -14.57
CA LEU A 213 -9.66 7.91 -13.30
C LEU A 213 -8.48 6.95 -13.52
N ALA A 214 -8.55 6.08 -14.52
CA ALA A 214 -7.45 5.18 -14.89
C ALA A 214 -6.28 5.94 -15.53
N GLN A 215 -6.56 6.97 -16.33
CA GLN A 215 -5.53 7.85 -16.90
C GLN A 215 -4.93 8.81 -15.88
N ASN A 216 -5.65 9.11 -14.80
CA ASN A 216 -5.21 9.96 -13.70
C ASN A 216 -5.21 9.17 -12.38
N PRO A 217 -4.28 8.19 -12.24
CA PRO A 217 -4.20 7.37 -11.06
C PRO A 217 -3.97 8.26 -9.83
N LYS A 218 -4.40 7.75 -8.67
CA LYS A 218 -4.33 8.52 -7.42
C LYS A 218 -2.87 8.85 -7.20
N ASN A 219 -2.55 10.14 -7.10
CA ASN A 219 -1.18 10.55 -6.92
C ASN A 219 -0.67 9.93 -5.60
N LYS A 220 0.21 8.94 -5.68
CA LYS A 220 0.77 8.19 -4.52
C LYS A 220 2.00 8.91 -3.93
N ASP A 221 1.98 10.22 -4.10
CA ASP A 221 2.98 11.19 -3.67
C ASP A 221 3.00 11.41 -2.15
N ASP A 222 2.01 10.86 -1.45
CA ASP A 222 1.88 10.91 0.01
C ASP A 222 2.44 9.64 0.66
N TYR A 223 3.09 9.83 1.80
CA TYR A 223 3.64 8.74 2.60
C TYR A 223 2.51 7.84 3.12
N PRO A 224 2.59 6.50 2.93
CA PRO A 224 1.68 5.58 3.62
C PRO A 224 1.74 5.82 5.13
N SER A 225 0.61 5.70 5.84
CA SER A 225 0.58 5.83 7.32
C SER A 225 1.55 4.85 7.99
N ALA A 226 1.60 3.61 7.47
CA ALA A 226 2.54 2.57 7.86
C ALA A 226 4.00 3.04 7.81
N PHE A 227 4.32 3.90 6.85
CA PHE A 227 5.67 4.37 6.59
C PHE A 227 6.21 5.30 7.68
N LEU A 228 5.36 5.87 8.53
CA LEU A 228 5.78 6.83 9.57
C LEU A 228 6.55 6.17 10.72
N PHE A 229 6.30 4.90 10.99
CA PHE A 229 6.86 4.15 12.12
C PHE A 229 7.84 3.07 11.69
N GLU A 230 8.28 3.10 10.44
CA GLU A 230 9.18 2.09 9.88
C GLU A 230 10.65 2.48 10.05
N VAL A 231 11.45 1.54 10.51
CA VAL A 231 12.91 1.65 10.55
C VAL A 231 13.49 0.68 9.52
N GLU A 232 14.23 1.18 8.55
CA GLU A 232 14.90 0.36 7.54
C GLU A 232 16.42 0.58 7.53
N LEU A 233 17.16 -0.47 7.23
CA LEU A 233 18.60 -0.50 7.01
C LEU A 233 18.87 -1.00 5.60
N TYR A 234 19.70 -0.26 4.87
CA TYR A 234 20.13 -0.58 3.51
C TYR A 234 21.62 -0.82 3.50
N ILE A 235 22.05 -1.98 3.02
CA ILE A 235 23.46 -2.31 2.84
C ILE A 235 23.62 -2.86 1.43
N SER A 236 24.36 -2.19 0.56
CA SER A 236 24.41 -2.57 -0.84
C SER A 236 25.80 -2.44 -1.47
N ILE A 237 26.27 -3.53 -2.07
CA ILE A 237 27.48 -3.60 -2.87
C ILE A 237 27.14 -4.47 -4.07
N ARG A 238 26.68 -3.85 -5.17
CA ARG A 238 26.12 -4.49 -6.37
C ARG A 238 24.78 -5.19 -6.13
N TYR A 239 24.71 -6.00 -5.08
CA TYR A 239 23.50 -6.54 -4.48
C TYR A 239 23.21 -5.78 -3.19
N GLY A 240 21.98 -5.32 -3.03
CA GLY A 240 21.46 -4.66 -1.84
C GLY A 240 20.72 -5.63 -0.95
N ILE A 241 20.97 -5.54 0.35
CA ILE A 241 20.16 -6.15 1.40
C ILE A 241 19.40 -5.01 2.07
N ARG A 242 18.08 -5.18 2.15
CA ARG A 242 17.18 -4.30 2.87
C ARG A 242 16.55 -5.07 4.01
N LEU A 243 16.63 -4.50 5.21
CA LEU A 243 16.00 -5.03 6.41
C LEU A 243 15.20 -3.91 7.07
N GLY A 244 13.97 -4.19 7.46
CA GLY A 244 13.10 -3.19 8.07
C GLY A 244 12.19 -3.78 9.13
N PHE A 245 11.78 -2.91 10.05
CA PHE A 245 10.80 -3.20 11.07
C PHE A 245 9.83 -2.03 11.22
N ASN A 246 8.54 -2.33 11.16
CA ASN A 246 7.48 -1.35 11.30
C ASN A 246 6.84 -1.43 12.69
N PHE A 247 7.11 -0.42 13.52
CA PHE A 247 6.57 -0.37 14.88
C PHE A 247 5.08 -0.08 14.92
N GLY A 248 4.54 0.63 13.92
CA GLY A 248 3.11 0.95 13.84
C GLY A 248 2.29 -0.30 13.59
N GLU A 249 2.67 -1.06 12.56
CA GLU A 249 2.05 -2.34 12.20
C GLU A 249 2.23 -3.39 13.31
N PHE A 250 3.37 -3.37 14.01
CA PHE A 250 3.57 -4.28 15.14
C PHE A 250 2.64 -3.96 16.30
N LEU A 251 2.42 -2.68 16.59
CA LEU A 251 1.47 -2.25 17.60
C LEU A 251 0.05 -2.63 17.18
N ASP A 252 -0.29 -2.47 15.91
CA ASP A 252 -1.61 -2.83 15.40
C ASP A 252 -1.86 -4.33 15.46
N PHE A 253 -0.87 -5.16 15.09
CA PHE A 253 -0.91 -6.61 15.31
C PHE A 253 -1.17 -6.99 16.78
N LEU A 254 -0.52 -6.29 17.74
CA LEU A 254 -0.70 -6.54 19.17
C LEU A 254 -2.08 -6.11 19.68
N LEU A 255 -2.53 -4.91 19.30
CA LEU A 255 -3.84 -4.35 19.66
C LEU A 255 -4.99 -5.06 18.94
N GLY A 256 -4.69 -5.65 17.79
CA GLY A 256 -5.56 -6.51 17.03
C GLY A 256 -5.97 -7.78 17.77
N PHE A 257 -5.22 -8.22 18.80
CA PHE A 257 -5.69 -9.26 19.74
C PHE A 257 -6.80 -8.79 20.67
N ALA A 258 -6.87 -7.49 20.93
CA ALA A 258 -7.95 -6.87 21.70
C ALA A 258 -9.11 -6.38 20.82
N GLY A 259 -9.03 -6.54 19.50
CA GLY A 259 -10.04 -6.08 18.53
C GLY A 259 -9.97 -4.58 18.21
N ILE A 260 -8.82 -3.95 18.46
CA ILE A 260 -8.55 -2.56 18.09
C ILE A 260 -7.71 -2.58 16.81
N ASP A 261 -8.17 -1.86 15.78
CA ASP A 261 -7.48 -1.65 14.51
C ASP A 261 -7.05 -0.17 14.44
N LEU A 262 -5.75 0.07 14.50
CA LEU A 262 -5.14 1.40 14.53
C LEU A 262 -4.80 1.90 13.12
N MET A 263 -4.44 0.99 12.20
CA MET A 263 -3.99 1.35 10.85
C MET A 263 -5.13 1.42 9.84
N GLU A 264 -6.33 0.96 10.21
CA GLU A 264 -7.55 0.96 9.40
C GLU A 264 -7.34 0.29 8.02
N ASP A 265 -6.41 -0.66 7.93
CA ASP A 265 -6.05 -1.35 6.69
C ASP A 265 -6.61 -2.78 6.59
N ASP A 266 -7.42 -3.19 7.58
CA ASP A 266 -8.21 -4.42 7.61
C ASP A 266 -9.41 -4.35 6.64
N ILE A 267 -9.12 -4.47 5.34
CA ILE A 267 -10.10 -4.69 4.25
C ILE A 267 -9.95 -6.10 3.65
#